data_AF-A0A3C2E788-F1
#
_entry.id   AF-A0A3C2E788-F1
#
_cell.length_a   1.000
_cell.length_b   1.000
_cell.length_c   1.000
_cell.angle_alpha   90.00
_cell.angle_beta   90.00
_cell.angle_gamma   90.00
#
_symmetry.space_group_name_H-M   'P 1'
#
loop_
_entity.id
_entity.type
_entity.pdbx_description
1 polymer ?
#
loop_
_entity_poly.entity_id
_entity_poly.type
_entity_poly.pdbx_seq_one_letter_code
_entity_poly.pdbx_strand_id
1 'polypeptide(L)' 'MSANPRILLTNDDGIRARGLESLEAIARTISDDVWIVAPAEEQSGASRALTLHQPLRVRRHD' A
#
# COMPACT_ATOMS: atom_id res chain seq x y z
N MET A 1 -20.59 19.74 2.51
CA MET A 1 -19.16 19.43 2.74
C MET A 1 -18.94 18.03 2.19
N SER A 2 -18.24 17.89 1.06
CA SER A 2 -17.75 16.56 0.67
C SER A 2 -16.73 16.13 1.70
N ALA A 3 -16.94 15.00 2.37
CA ALA A 3 -15.90 14.45 3.24
C ALA A 3 -14.65 14.20 2.38
N ASN A 4 -13.48 14.58 2.89
CA ASN A 4 -12.19 14.21 2.28
C ASN A 4 -11.67 12.99 3.07
N PRO A 5 -11.97 11.75 2.65
CA PRO A 5 -11.69 10.56 3.44
C PRO A 5 -10.21 10.17 3.35
N ARG A 6 -9.61 9.71 4.46
CA ARG A 6 -8.28 9.09 4.40
C ARG A 6 -8.36 7.73 3.68
N ILE A 7 -7.49 7.51 2.70
CA ILE A 7 -7.40 6.26 1.93
C ILE A 7 -6.03 5.59 2.19
N LEU A 8 -6.02 4.31 2.56
CA LEU A 8 -4.82 3.49 2.66
C LEU A 8 -4.81 2.44 1.54
N LEU A 9 -3.74 2.45 0.73
CA LEU A 9 -3.51 1.48 -0.33
C LEU A 9 -2.40 0.50 0.07
N THR A 10 -2.61 -0.76 -0.28
CA THR A 10 -1.65 -1.86 -0.08
C THR A 10 -1.89 -2.93 -1.15
N ASN A 11 -0.94 -3.84 -1.34
CA ASN A 11 -1.02 -4.99 -2.23
C ASN A 11 -0.09 -6.12 -1.73
N ASP A 12 -0.13 -7.26 -2.41
CA ASP A 12 0.82 -8.37 -2.28
C ASP A 12 1.92 -8.34 -3.36
N ASP A 13 1.66 -7.77 -4.55
CA ASP A 13 2.66 -7.67 -5.63
C ASP A 13 3.90 -6.80 -5.28
N GLY A 14 3.79 -5.95 -4.25
CA GLY A 14 4.85 -5.09 -3.76
C GLY A 14 4.78 -3.62 -4.21
N ILE A 15 5.61 -2.77 -3.61
CA ILE A 15 5.57 -1.30 -3.71
C ILE A 15 5.83 -0.75 -5.12
N ARG A 16 6.45 -1.55 -6.01
CA ARG A 16 6.76 -1.17 -7.39
C ARG A 16 5.80 -1.77 -8.42
N ALA A 17 4.70 -2.36 -7.97
CA ALA A 17 3.74 -2.98 -8.87
C ALA A 17 2.98 -1.90 -9.65
N ARG A 18 2.90 -2.08 -10.98
CA ARG A 18 2.15 -1.18 -11.87
C ARG A 18 0.67 -1.04 -11.49
N GLY A 19 0.09 -2.09 -10.92
CA GLY A 19 -1.29 -2.07 -10.41
C GLY A 19 -1.46 -1.10 -9.24
N LEU A 20 -0.46 -1.00 -8.36
CA LEU A 20 -0.47 -0.08 -7.22
C LEU A 20 -0.36 1.38 -7.67
N GLU A 21 0.50 1.67 -8.65
CA GLU A 21 0.59 3.00 -9.27
C GLU A 21 -0.74 3.44 -9.91
N SER A 22 -1.39 2.50 -10.59
CA SER A 22 -2.71 2.75 -11.21
C SER A 22 -3.79 3.01 -10.15
N LEU A 23 -3.75 2.27 -9.05
CA LEU A 23 -4.70 2.44 -7.94
C LEU A 23 -4.47 3.77 -7.20
N GLU A 24 -3.21 4.18 -7.01
CA GLU A 24 -2.87 5.49 -6.46
C GLU A 24 -3.46 6.62 -7.31
N ALA A 25 -3.27 6.57 -8.63
CA ALA A 25 -3.80 7.59 -9.53
C ALA A 25 -5.33 7.71 -9.42
N ILE A 26 -6.05 6.59 -9.27
CA ILE A 26 -7.49 6.58 -9.06
C ILE A 26 -7.85 7.12 -7.68
N ALA A 27 -7.19 6.68 -6.61
CA ALA A 27 -7.47 7.11 -5.24
C ALA A 27 -7.30 8.64 -5.07
N ARG A 28 -6.29 9.22 -5.73
CA ARG A 28 -6.04 10.67 -5.74
C ARG A 28 -7.13 11.50 -6.44
N THR A 29 -8.00 10.87 -7.23
CA THR A 29 -9.19 11.54 -7.79
C THR A 29 -10.34 11.63 -6.78
N ILE A 30 -10.26 10.84 -5.70
CA ILE A 30 -11.29 10.73 -4.64
C ILE A 30 -10.88 11.53 -3.40
N SER A 31 -9.58 11.51 -3.04
CA SER A 31 -9.05 12.19 -1.86
C SER A 31 -7.61 12.64 -2.05
N ASP A 32 -7.27 13.73 -1.36
CA ASP A 32 -5.89 14.22 -1.25
C ASP A 32 -5.11 13.52 -0.11
N ASP A 33 -5.80 12.83 0.83
CA ASP A 33 -5.20 12.12 1.98
C ASP A 33 -5.02 10.62 1.66
N VAL A 34 -4.10 10.33 0.75
CA VAL A 34 -3.75 8.96 0.31
C VAL A 34 -2.43 8.52 0.92
N TRP A 35 -2.45 7.35 1.56
CA TRP A 35 -1.29 6.66 2.13
C TRP A 35 -1.05 5.35 1.41
N ILE A 36 0.22 5.01 1.19
CA ILE A 36 0.62 3.75 0.55
C ILE A 36 1.58 3.03 1.47
N VAL A 37 1.24 1.78 1.80
CA VAL A 37 2.11 0.88 2.57
C VAL A 37 2.03 -0.49 1.91
N ALA A 38 3.14 -0.96 1.35
CA ALA A 38 3.20 -2.22 0.62
C ALA A 38 4.51 -2.97 0.91
N PRO A 39 4.55 -4.29 0.67
CA PRO A 39 5.78 -5.08 0.72
C PRO A 39 6.87 -4.51 -0.19
N ALA A 40 8.14 -4.72 0.18
CA ALA A 40 9.26 -4.31 -0.69
C ALA A 40 9.35 -5.18 -1.97
N GLU A 41 8.88 -6.42 -1.89
CA GLU A 41 8.93 -7.45 -2.92
C GLU A 41 7.61 -8.24 -2.93
N GLU A 42 7.36 -8.99 -4.00
CA GLU A 42 6.21 -9.88 -4.18
C GLU A 42 5.95 -10.79 -2.96
N GLN A 43 4.70 -10.88 -2.53
CA GLN A 43 4.22 -11.72 -1.41
C GLN A 43 3.01 -12.60 -1.79
N SER A 44 2.73 -12.76 -3.09
CA SER A 44 1.72 -13.68 -3.60
C SER A 44 1.91 -15.08 -3.00
N GLY A 45 0.84 -15.63 -2.43
CA GLY A 45 0.84 -16.95 -1.80
C GLY A 45 1.23 -16.95 -0.32
N ALA A 46 1.56 -15.82 0.30
CA ALA A 46 1.79 -15.71 1.74
C ALA A 46 0.51 -15.80 2.60
N SER A 47 -0.67 -15.83 1.96
CA SER A 47 -1.97 -15.81 2.63
C SER A 47 -2.09 -14.61 3.60
N ARG A 48 -2.75 -14.77 4.74
CA ARG A 48 -2.85 -13.75 5.81
C ARG A 48 -1.79 -13.96 6.89
N ALA A 49 -0.59 -14.41 6.51
CA ALA A 49 0.48 -14.68 7.46
C ALA A 49 0.94 -13.40 8.18
N LEU A 50 1.28 -13.54 9.46
CA LEU A 50 1.85 -12.48 10.28
C LEU A 50 3.30 -12.82 10.63
N THR A 51 4.18 -11.83 10.51
CA THR A 51 5.57 -11.97 10.98
C THR A 51 5.61 -11.79 12.49
N LEU A 52 5.83 -12.88 13.24
CA LEU A 52 5.83 -12.86 14.72
C LEU A 52 7.21 -12.96 15.35
N HIS A 53 8.18 -13.56 14.64
CA HIS A 53 9.48 -13.93 15.20
C HIS A 53 10.64 -13.06 14.69
N GLN A 54 10.36 -12.12 13.80
CA GLN A 54 11.36 -11.25 13.19
C GLN A 54 10.85 -9.80 13.24
N PRO A 55 11.74 -8.82 13.46
CA PRO A 55 11.36 -7.42 13.44
C PRO A 55 11.01 -6.97 12.02
N LEU A 56 9.95 -6.19 11.88
CA LEU A 56 9.61 -5.51 10.62
C LEU A 56 10.55 -4.34 10.38
N ARG A 57 11.00 -4.19 9.13
CA ARG A 57 11.80 -3.05 8.68
C ARG A 57 10.98 -2.25 7.67
N VAL A 58 10.87 -0.95 7.90
CA VAL A 58 10.11 -0.04 7.04
C VAL A 58 11.08 0.93 6.37
N ARG A 59 10.92 1.13 5.06
CA ARG A 59 11.63 2.16 4.30
C ARG A 59 10.62 3.18 3.80
N ARG A 60 10.86 4.46 4.09
CA ARG A 60 10.10 5.56 3.51
C ARG A 60 10.58 5.81 2.09
N HIS A 61 9.62 6.01 1.19
CA HIS A 61 9.85 6.43 -0.18
C HIS A 61 9.37 7.88 -0.30
N ASP A 62 10.14 8.70 -1.01
CA ASP A 62 9.81 10.11 -1.28
C ASP A 62 9.02 10.26 -2.58
#